data_AF-A0A433AAA4-F1
#
_entry.id   AF-A0A433AAA4-F1
#
_cell.length_a   1.000
_cell.length_b   1.000
_cell.length_c   1.000
_cell.angle_alpha   90.00
_cell.angle_beta   90.00
_cell.angle_gamma   90.00
#
_symmetry.space_group_name_H-M   'P 1'
#
loop_
_entity.id
_entity.type
_entity.pdbx_description
1 polymer ?
#
loop_
_entity_poly.entity_id
_entity_poly.type
_entity_poly.pdbx_seq_one_letter_code
_entity_poly.pdbx_strand_id
1 'polypeptide(L)'
;MRNIAMRSIHILASALAVTALSASSAMAAEGSLVSPSVYEFMVFVIAVFVGYYVVWSVTPALHTPLMSVTNAISSVIVVGALLAVGVSLTASDSGIAKVFGFLALTMASINIFGGFLVTNRMLAMYKKKETPPKKEG
;
A
#
# COMPACT_ATOMS: atom_id res chain seq x y z
N MET A 1 -4.86 -15.36 36.29
CA MET A 1 -4.17 -14.76 35.14
C MET A 1 -4.81 -15.08 33.78
N ARG A 2 -5.24 -16.32 33.50
CA ARG A 2 -5.90 -16.70 32.22
C ARG A 2 -7.20 -15.95 31.88
N ASN A 3 -7.98 -15.50 32.87
CA ASN A 3 -9.28 -14.85 32.65
C ASN A 3 -9.16 -13.38 32.20
N ILE A 4 -8.05 -12.70 32.54
CA ILE A 4 -7.82 -11.30 32.14
C ILE A 4 -7.34 -11.24 30.69
N ALA A 5 -6.47 -12.18 30.30
CA ALA A 5 -5.97 -12.31 28.94
C ALA A 5 -7.08 -12.67 27.92
N MET A 6 -8.05 -13.50 28.29
CA MET A 6 -9.18 -13.81 27.39
C MET A 6 -10.16 -12.63 27.22
N ARG A 7 -10.35 -11.80 28.25
CA ARG A 7 -11.20 -10.60 28.17
C ARG A 7 -10.57 -9.49 27.33
N SER A 8 -9.25 -9.28 27.43
CA SER A 8 -8.55 -8.29 26.61
C SER A 8 -8.54 -8.68 25.11
N ILE A 9 -8.39 -9.97 24.79
CA ILE A 9 -8.49 -10.47 23.42
C ILE A 9 -9.89 -10.24 22.83
N HIS A 10 -10.95 -10.48 23.60
CA HIS A 10 -12.33 -10.22 23.16
C HIS A 10 -12.60 -8.72 22.94
N ILE A 11 -12.09 -7.85 23.80
CA ILE A 11 -12.23 -6.38 23.66
C ILE A 11 -11.48 -5.87 22.42
N LEU A 12 -10.28 -6.40 22.15
CA LEU A 12 -9.54 -6.06 20.93
C LEU A 12 -10.28 -6.54 19.67
N ALA A 13 -10.82 -7.76 19.70
CA ALA A 13 -11.56 -8.33 18.58
C ALA A 13 -12.85 -7.55 18.28
N SER A 14 -13.58 -7.12 19.33
CA SER A 14 -14.80 -6.32 19.15
C SER A 14 -14.50 -4.88 18.69
N ALA A 15 -13.43 -4.25 19.17
CA ALA A 15 -13.01 -2.93 18.71
C ALA A 15 -12.57 -2.92 17.24
N LEU A 16 -11.89 -3.97 16.78
CA LEU A 16 -11.53 -4.16 15.38
C LEU A 16 -12.78 -4.32 14.50
N ALA A 17 -13.76 -5.12 14.96
CA ALA A 17 -15.02 -5.33 14.26
C ALA A 17 -15.88 -4.06 14.17
N VAL A 18 -15.93 -3.25 15.23
CA VAL A 18 -16.70 -1.99 15.25
C VAL A 18 -16.08 -0.94 14.32
N THR A 19 -14.75 -0.83 14.29
CA THR A 19 -14.06 0.09 13.38
C THR A 19 -14.28 -0.30 11.92
N ALA A 20 -14.19 -1.60 11.59
CA ALA A 20 -14.46 -2.11 10.25
C ALA A 20 -15.92 -1.86 9.80
N LEU A 21 -16.88 -2.00 10.71
CA LEU A 21 -18.29 -1.76 10.41
C LEU A 21 -18.59 -0.26 10.18
N SER A 22 -17.92 0.63 10.92
CA SER A 22 -18.10 2.08 10.78
C SER A 22 -17.55 2.63 9.45
N ALA A 23 -16.46 2.04 8.92
CA ALA A 23 -15.92 2.40 7.60
C ALA A 23 -16.91 2.07 6.46
N SER A 24 -17.65 0.97 6.60
CA SER A 24 -18.68 0.58 5.63
C SER A 24 -19.86 1.57 5.58
N SER A 25 -20.16 2.22 6.71
CA SER A 25 -21.28 3.16 6.82
C SER A 25 -21.04 4.51 6.14
N ALA A 26 -19.78 4.91 5.95
CA ALA A 26 -19.43 6.18 5.31
C ALA A 26 -19.60 6.13 3.77
N MET A 27 -19.58 4.94 3.17
CA MET A 27 -19.80 4.75 1.73
C MET A 27 -21.28 4.55 1.36
N ALA A 28 -22.18 4.46 2.36
CA ALA A 28 -23.60 4.25 2.16
C ALA A 28 -24.37 5.52 1.75
N ALA A 29 -23.68 6.66 1.56
CA ALA A 29 -24.30 7.96 1.30
C ALA A 29 -24.68 8.23 -0.17
N GLU A 30 -24.37 7.31 -1.09
CA GLU A 30 -24.91 7.36 -2.46
C GLU A 30 -26.05 6.36 -2.56
N GLY A 31 -27.20 6.82 -3.09
CA GLY A 31 -28.39 6.02 -3.37
C GLY A 31 -28.19 4.98 -4.47
N SER A 32 -27.18 4.12 -4.31
CA SER A 32 -26.84 3.04 -5.21
C SER A 32 -27.68 1.83 -4.88
N LEU A 33 -28.30 1.24 -5.90
CA LEU A 33 -29.03 -0.04 -5.82
C LEU A 33 -28.10 -1.24 -5.55
N VAL A 34 -26.82 -1.00 -5.27
CA VAL A 34 -25.75 -1.98 -5.19
C VAL A 34 -25.07 -1.86 -3.82
N SER A 35 -24.87 -2.99 -3.13
CA SER A 35 -24.22 -3.00 -1.83
C SER A 35 -22.75 -2.55 -1.93
N PRO A 36 -22.20 -1.82 -0.93
CA PRO A 36 -20.82 -1.34 -0.94
C PRO A 36 -19.78 -2.43 -1.18
N SER A 37 -19.98 -3.62 -0.60
CA SER A 37 -19.09 -4.77 -0.80
C SER A 37 -19.10 -5.30 -2.24
N VAL A 38 -20.25 -5.28 -2.91
CA VAL A 38 -20.35 -5.66 -4.32
C VAL A 38 -19.66 -4.62 -5.19
N TYR A 39 -19.80 -3.34 -4.87
CA TYR A 39 -19.09 -2.26 -5.56
C TYR A 39 -17.57 -2.39 -5.43
N GLU A 40 -17.04 -2.60 -4.21
CA GLU A 40 -15.60 -2.83 -3.98
C GLU A 40 -15.09 -4.07 -4.71
N PHE A 41 -15.89 -5.14 -4.77
CA PHE A 41 -15.55 -6.33 -5.52
C PHE A 41 -15.52 -6.10 -7.03
N MET A 42 -16.46 -5.31 -7.58
CA MET A 42 -16.43 -4.92 -8.99
C MET A 42 -15.17 -4.11 -9.32
N VAL A 43 -14.82 -3.14 -8.46
CA VAL A 43 -13.57 -2.35 -8.60
C VAL A 43 -12.35 -3.25 -8.54
N PHE A 44 -12.32 -4.21 -7.61
CA PHE A 44 -11.24 -5.19 -7.49
C PHE A 44 -11.07 -6.01 -8.77
N VAL A 45 -12.16 -6.57 -9.32
CA VAL A 45 -12.12 -7.36 -10.55
C VAL A 45 -11.64 -6.52 -11.73
N ILE A 46 -12.14 -5.30 -11.89
CA ILE A 46 -11.71 -4.39 -12.96
C ILE A 46 -10.23 -4.02 -12.79
N ALA A 47 -9.76 -3.76 -11.56
CA ALA A 47 -8.36 -3.44 -11.28
C ALA A 47 -7.41 -4.59 -11.65
N VAL A 48 -7.81 -5.85 -11.46
CA VAL A 48 -7.03 -7.03 -11.90
C VAL A 48 -6.85 -7.04 -13.42
N PHE A 49 -7.93 -6.81 -14.19
CA PHE A 49 -7.83 -6.73 -15.65
C PHE A 49 -6.92 -5.60 -16.09
N VAL A 50 -7.08 -4.40 -15.52
CA VAL A 50 -6.20 -3.26 -15.81
C VAL A 50 -4.73 -3.60 -15.50
N GLY A 51 -4.45 -4.20 -14.33
CA GLY A 51 -3.11 -4.62 -13.94
C GLY A 51 -2.48 -5.61 -14.92
N TYR A 52 -3.24 -6.59 -15.40
CA TYR A 52 -2.80 -7.54 -16.42
C TYR A 52 -2.38 -6.83 -17.72
N TYR A 53 -3.22 -5.97 -18.28
CA TYR A 53 -2.92 -5.26 -19.53
C TYR A 53 -1.75 -4.28 -19.40
N VAL A 54 -1.58 -3.66 -18.23
CA VAL A 54 -0.47 -2.74 -17.93
C VAL A 54 0.87 -3.47 -17.95
N VAL A 55 0.96 -4.66 -17.34
CA VAL A 55 2.22 -5.42 -17.26
C VAL A 55 2.54 -6.14 -18.57
N TRP A 56 1.52 -6.58 -19.32
CA TRP A 56 1.73 -7.39 -20.52
C TRP A 56 2.35 -6.61 -21.69
N SER A 57 2.28 -5.27 -21.67
CA SER A 57 2.73 -4.39 -22.76
C SER A 57 4.16 -3.84 -22.58
N VAL A 58 5.03 -4.52 -21.82
CA VAL A 58 6.40 -4.04 -21.55
C VAL A 58 7.47 -4.76 -22.38
N THR A 59 8.48 -4.03 -22.83
CA THR A 59 9.58 -4.63 -23.62
C THR A 59 10.41 -5.60 -22.76
N PRO A 60 10.91 -6.72 -23.30
CA PRO A 60 11.60 -7.75 -22.51
C PRO A 60 12.79 -7.28 -21.67
N ALA A 61 13.50 -6.24 -22.12
CA ALA A 61 14.62 -5.64 -21.39
C ALA A 61 14.20 -4.96 -20.08
N LEU A 62 12.91 -4.65 -19.91
CA LEU A 62 12.37 -3.93 -18.76
C LEU A 62 11.75 -4.84 -17.71
N HIS A 63 11.70 -6.17 -17.88
CA HIS A 63 11.10 -7.05 -16.86
C HIS A 63 11.80 -6.95 -15.50
N THR A 64 13.13 -6.82 -15.49
CA THR A 64 13.90 -6.66 -14.24
C THR A 64 13.67 -5.29 -13.58
N PRO A 65 13.73 -4.16 -14.31
CA PRO A 65 13.28 -2.86 -13.79
C PRO A 65 11.81 -2.85 -13.34
N LEU A 66 10.93 -3.50 -14.09
CA LEU A 66 9.49 -3.59 -13.78
C LEU A 66 9.27 -4.34 -12.48
N MET A 67 10.00 -5.44 -12.25
CA MET A 67 9.94 -6.17 -10.98
C MET A 67 10.28 -5.26 -9.80
N SER A 68 11.30 -4.41 -9.94
CA SER A 68 11.68 -3.41 -8.92
C SER A 68 10.59 -2.35 -8.72
N VAL A 69 9.96 -1.87 -9.80
CA VAL A 69 8.84 -0.92 -9.72
C VAL A 69 7.64 -1.54 -9.01
N THR A 70 7.27 -2.79 -9.33
CA THR A 70 6.14 -3.46 -8.67
C THR A 70 6.40 -3.69 -7.19
N ASN A 71 7.66 -3.88 -6.79
CA ASN A 71 8.04 -3.90 -5.37
C ASN A 71 7.78 -2.53 -4.72
N ALA A 72 8.17 -1.43 -5.34
CA ALA A 72 7.88 -0.08 -4.84
C ALA A 72 6.37 0.21 -4.76
N ILE A 73 5.59 -0.16 -5.77
CA ILE A 73 4.13 0.07 -5.85
C ILE A 73 3.39 -0.70 -4.73
N SER A 74 3.88 -1.87 -4.32
CA SER A 74 3.30 -2.62 -3.20
C SER A 74 3.25 -1.82 -1.88
N SER A 75 4.01 -0.71 -1.80
CA SER A 75 4.01 0.21 -0.67
C SER A 75 2.74 1.03 -0.48
N VAL A 76 1.67 0.78 -1.25
CA VAL A 76 0.32 1.35 -1.00
C VAL A 76 -0.17 1.12 0.44
N ILE A 77 0.38 0.11 1.12
CA ILE A 77 0.20 -0.16 2.56
C ILE A 77 0.48 1.05 3.47
N VAL A 78 1.26 2.04 3.00
CA VAL A 78 1.52 3.29 3.74
C VAL A 78 0.23 4.02 4.13
N VAL A 79 -0.80 3.95 3.28
CA VAL A 79 -2.12 4.56 3.56
C VAL A 79 -2.74 3.91 4.80
N GLY A 80 -2.71 2.58 4.89
CA GLY A 80 -3.19 1.84 6.06
C GLY A 80 -2.35 2.13 7.31
N ALA A 81 -1.03 2.25 7.18
CA ALA A 81 -0.16 2.59 8.30
C ALA A 81 -0.43 3.99 8.85
N LEU A 82 -0.67 4.98 7.98
CA LEU A 82 -1.04 6.33 8.37
C LEU A 82 -2.38 6.37 9.10
N LEU A 83 -3.38 5.61 8.63
CA LEU A 83 -4.66 5.48 9.32
C LEU A 83 -4.49 4.83 10.71
N ALA A 84 -3.68 3.78 10.81
CA ALA A 84 -3.42 3.10 12.08
C ALA A 84 -2.76 4.03 13.12
N VAL A 85 -1.74 4.80 12.71
CA VAL A 85 -1.12 5.80 13.59
C VAL A 85 -2.09 6.94 13.92
N GLY A 86 -2.83 7.45 12.92
CA GLY A 86 -3.77 8.56 13.06
C GLY A 86 -4.91 8.27 14.05
N VAL A 87 -5.54 7.10 13.94
CA VAL A 87 -6.60 6.65 14.87
C VAL A 87 -6.06 6.46 16.30
N SER A 88 -4.80 6.06 16.42
CA SER A 88 -4.15 5.89 17.72
C SER A 88 -3.86 7.22 18.43
N LEU A 89 -3.82 8.36 17.71
CA LEU A 89 -3.66 9.69 18.32
C LEU A 89 -4.94 10.17 19.01
N THR A 90 -6.11 9.72 18.56
CA THR A 90 -7.43 10.11 19.10
C THR A 90 -7.96 9.21 20.22
N ALA A 91 -7.49 7.96 20.30
CA ALA A 91 -7.90 7.02 21.34
C ALA A 91 -6.86 6.96 22.47
N SER A 92 -7.23 7.42 23.66
CA SER A 92 -6.35 7.62 24.82
C SER A 92 -5.70 6.36 25.42
N ASP A 93 -5.89 5.16 24.84
CA ASP A 93 -5.45 3.90 25.46
C ASP A 93 -4.91 2.84 24.49
N SER A 94 -4.23 3.24 23.41
CA SER A 94 -3.62 2.25 22.48
C SER A 94 -2.13 2.48 22.24
N GLY A 95 -1.33 2.39 23.30
CA GLY A 95 0.14 2.39 23.18
C GLY A 95 0.65 1.30 22.23
N ILE A 96 -0.02 0.16 22.18
CA ILE A 96 0.31 -0.95 21.26
C ILE A 96 0.03 -0.57 19.80
N ALA A 97 -1.13 0.01 19.47
CA ALA A 97 -1.42 0.41 18.09
C ALA A 97 -0.48 1.53 17.61
N LYS A 98 -0.04 2.43 18.50
CA LYS A 98 0.99 3.43 18.17
C LYS A 98 2.31 2.77 17.77
N VAL A 99 2.78 1.79 18.53
CA VAL A 99 4.03 1.07 18.25
C VAL A 99 3.94 0.29 16.93
N PHE A 100 2.86 -0.46 16.74
CA PHE A 100 2.66 -1.23 15.50
C PHE A 100 2.44 -0.33 14.28
N GLY A 101 1.69 0.77 14.43
CA GLY A 101 1.50 1.75 13.36
C GLY A 101 2.81 2.44 12.99
N PHE A 102 3.63 2.82 13.97
CA PHE A 102 4.95 3.40 13.74
C PHE A 102 5.90 2.41 13.03
N LEU A 103 5.89 1.14 13.45
CA LEU A 103 6.68 0.10 12.80
C LEU A 103 6.20 -0.17 11.37
N ALA A 104 4.89 -0.25 11.15
CA ALA A 104 4.29 -0.41 9.83
C ALA A 104 4.66 0.77 8.91
N LEU A 105 4.62 2.00 9.42
CA LEU A 105 5.00 3.19 8.67
C LEU A 105 6.49 3.20 8.30
N THR A 106 7.35 2.78 9.24
CA THR A 106 8.80 2.63 9.00
C THR A 106 9.09 1.55 7.96
N MET A 107 8.42 0.41 8.03
CA MET A 107 8.56 -0.65 7.02
C MET A 107 8.06 -0.22 5.65
N ALA A 108 6.92 0.49 5.60
CA ALA A 108 6.38 1.03 4.36
C ALA A 108 7.35 2.06 3.73
N SER A 109 7.96 2.94 4.53
CA SER A 109 8.88 3.95 4.01
C SER A 109 10.15 3.32 3.41
N ILE A 110 10.71 2.27 4.03
CA ILE A 110 11.86 1.53 3.48
C ILE A 110 11.52 0.94 2.12
N ASN A 111 10.32 0.38 1.95
CA ASN A 111 9.89 -0.21 0.68
C ASN A 111 9.72 0.87 -0.42
N ILE A 112 9.13 2.03 -0.08
CA ILE A 112 9.02 3.19 -0.99
C ILE A 112 10.42 3.62 -1.44
N PHE A 113 11.26 4.05 -0.49
CA PHE A 113 12.54 4.65 -0.83
C PHE A 113 13.52 3.65 -1.44
N GLY A 114 13.57 2.42 -0.92
CA GLY A 114 14.40 1.34 -1.46
C GLY A 114 13.97 0.93 -2.87
N GLY A 115 12.67 0.74 -3.09
CA GLY A 115 12.12 0.36 -4.38
C GLY A 115 12.35 1.41 -5.47
N PHE A 116 12.16 2.70 -5.16
CA PHE A 116 12.40 3.77 -6.13
C PHE A 116 13.90 4.03 -6.40
N LEU A 117 14.77 3.91 -5.39
CA LEU A 117 16.21 4.10 -5.56
C LEU A 117 16.84 3.00 -6.44
N VAL A 118 16.47 1.75 -6.21
CA VAL A 118 16.94 0.62 -7.03
C VAL A 118 16.45 0.74 -8.46
N THR A 119 15.17 1.08 -8.64
CA THR A 119 14.58 1.32 -9.97
C THR A 119 15.31 2.43 -10.70
N ASN A 120 15.59 3.57 -10.05
CA ASN A 120 16.28 4.68 -10.68
C ASN A 120 17.70 4.30 -11.13
N ARG A 121 18.43 3.52 -10.31
CA ARG A 121 19.74 2.97 -10.69
C ARG A 121 19.63 2.01 -11.89
N MET A 122 18.57 1.20 -11.95
CA MET A 122 18.34 0.28 -13.06
C MET A 122 18.00 1.02 -14.36
N LEU A 123 17.15 2.05 -14.30
CA LEU A 123 16.77 2.85 -15.47
C LEU A 123 17.88 3.80 -15.93
N ALA A 124 18.75 4.26 -15.02
CA ALA A 124 19.91 5.08 -15.36
C ALA A 124 20.91 4.36 -16.29
N MET A 125 20.95 3.02 -16.26
CA MET A 125 21.79 2.22 -17.15
C MET A 125 21.29 2.16 -18.61
N TYR A 126 20.04 2.57 -18.85
CA TYR A 126 19.46 2.67 -20.20
C TYR A 126 19.52 4.09 -20.78
N LYS A 127 20.02 5.08 -20.01
CA LYS A 127 20.28 6.42 -20.52
C LYS A 127 21.58 6.43 -21.32
N LYS A 128 21.50 6.79 -22.60
CA LYS A 128 22.66 6.90 -23.49
C LYS A 128 23.65 7.92 -22.92
N LYS A 129 24.88 7.49 -22.65
CA LYS A 129 25.99 8.39 -22.28
C LYS A 129 26.19 9.38 -23.44
N GLU A 130 26.10 10.68 -23.18
CA GLU A 130 26.40 11.71 -24.17
C GLU A 130 27.79 11.44 -24.75
N THR A 131 27.85 11.15 -26.05
CA THR A 131 29.12 10.98 -26.76
C THR A 131 29.62 12.39 -27.08
N PRO A 132 30.81 12.80 -26.60
CA PRO A 132 31.31 14.14 -26.87
C PRO A 132 31.52 14.32 -28.38
N PRO A 133 31.29 15.53 -28.93
CA PRO A 133 31.33 15.77 -30.36
C PRO A 133 32.71 15.40 -30.91
N LYS A 134 32.71 14.57 -31.95
CA LYS A 134 33.90 14.15 -32.67
C LYS A 134 34.52 15.41 -33.27
N LYS A 135 35.71 15.81 -32.80
CA LYS A 135 36.47 16.89 -33.44
C LYS A 135 36.82 16.42 -34.85
N GLU A 136 36.15 16.99 -35.84
CA GLU A 136 36.58 16.92 -37.23
C GLU A 136 37.83 17.79 -37.36
N GLY A 137 38.90 17.18 -37.88
CA GLY A 137 40.16 17.85 -38.18
C GLY A 137 40.20 18.32 -39.63
#